data_AF-A0A3N5CAH3-F1
#
_entry.id   AF-A0A3N5CAH3-F1
#
_cell.length_a   1.000
_cell.length_b   1.000
_cell.length_c   1.000
_cell.angle_alpha   90.00
_cell.angle_beta   90.00
_cell.angle_gamma   90.00
#
_symmetry.space_group_name_H-M   'P 1'
#
loop_
_entity.id
_entity.type
_entity.pdbx_description
1 polymer ?
#
loop_
_entity_poly.entity_id
_entity_poly.type
_entity_poly.pdbx_seq_one_letter_code
_entity_poly.pdbx_strand_id
1 'polypeptide(L)'
;MKKLITRIRLKLSILHHNQKGIIFPYVLSVMLLASSFLLMTFEQELYQKEQLKLIETQQQIQNLIQASTFDFNQNLDHLDLSHPNSIEFNYVTGHVNIEYELISDHIVQLKFMIEVDGLNKPFVTHTKIHV
;
A
#
# COMPACT_ATOMS: atom_id res chain seq x y z
N MET A 1 -23.36 -64.49 -29.46
CA MET A 1 -22.19 -63.63 -29.76
C MET A 1 -22.47 -62.41 -30.66
N LYS A 2 -23.35 -62.47 -31.68
CA LYS A 2 -23.61 -61.33 -32.60
C LYS A 2 -24.14 -60.05 -31.92
N LYS A 3 -25.01 -60.15 -30.90
CA LYS A 3 -25.59 -58.98 -30.19
C LYS A 3 -24.56 -58.14 -29.39
N LEU A 4 -23.45 -58.73 -28.96
CA LEU A 4 -22.44 -58.03 -28.16
C LEU A 4 -21.56 -57.13 -29.05
N ILE A 5 -21.20 -57.63 -30.24
CA ILE A 5 -20.39 -56.92 -31.23
C ILE A 5 -21.14 -55.70 -31.79
N THR A 6 -22.46 -55.82 -32.00
CA THR A 6 -23.31 -54.70 -32.45
C THR A 6 -23.41 -53.59 -31.41
N ARG A 7 -23.47 -53.93 -30.11
CA ARG A 7 -23.50 -52.93 -29.01
C ARG A 7 -22.18 -52.18 -28.86
N ILE A 8 -21.04 -52.86 -29.06
CA ILE A 8 -19.71 -52.24 -29.01
C ILE A 8 -19.51 -51.28 -30.19
N ARG A 9 -19.92 -51.69 -31.40
CA ARG A 9 -19.89 -50.81 -32.58
C ARG A 9 -20.80 -49.59 -32.45
N LEU A 10 -21.99 -49.74 -31.84
CA LEU A 10 -22.89 -48.61 -31.59
C LEU A 10 -22.28 -47.61 -30.59
N LYS A 11 -21.66 -48.10 -29.50
CA LYS A 11 -20.98 -47.24 -28.50
C LYS A 11 -19.79 -46.49 -29.11
N LEU A 12 -19.00 -47.15 -29.97
CA LEU A 12 -17.88 -46.49 -30.67
C LEU A 12 -18.35 -45.45 -31.70
N SER A 13 -19.43 -45.74 -32.44
CA SER A 13 -20.00 -44.81 -33.41
C SER A 13 -20.54 -43.54 -32.74
N ILE A 14 -21.20 -43.67 -31.58
CA ILE A 14 -21.68 -42.53 -30.79
C ILE A 14 -20.51 -41.68 -30.24
N LEU A 15 -19.39 -42.32 -29.87
CA LEU A 15 -18.20 -41.61 -29.40
C LEU A 15 -17.48 -40.85 -30.53
N HIS A 16 -17.46 -41.40 -31.75
CA HIS A 16 -16.82 -40.78 -32.91
C HIS A 16 -17.64 -39.63 -33.52
N HIS A 17 -18.97 -39.67 -33.43
CA HIS A 17 -19.82 -38.61 -34.00
C HIS A 17 -19.90 -37.35 -33.13
N ASN A 18 -19.52 -37.43 -31.85
CA ASN A 18 -19.65 -36.33 -30.88
C ASN A 18 -18.32 -35.56 -30.62
N GLN A 19 -17.28 -35.80 -31.42
CA GLN A 19 -15.96 -35.20 -31.21
C GLN A 19 -15.91 -33.70 -31.52
N LYS A 20 -16.78 -33.18 -32.40
CA LYS A 20 -16.77 -31.75 -32.77
C LYS A 20 -17.43 -30.83 -31.72
N GLY A 21 -18.34 -31.36 -30.90
CA GLY A 21 -19.09 -30.56 -29.91
C GLY A 21 -18.40 -30.42 -28.55
N ILE A 22 -17.50 -31.34 -28.18
CA ILE A 22 -16.83 -31.39 -26.86
C ILE A 22 -15.53 -30.55 -26.84
N ILE A 23 -14.90 -30.33 -28.00
CA ILE A 23 -13.68 -29.52 -28.10
C ILE A 23 -13.95 -28.07 -27.69
N PHE A 24 -15.09 -27.51 -28.08
CA PHE A 24 -15.46 -26.12 -27.76
C PHE A 24 -15.57 -25.85 -26.25
N PRO A 25 -16.38 -26.58 -25.45
CA PRO A 25 -16.45 -26.34 -24.01
C PRO A 25 -15.12 -26.63 -23.31
N TYR A 26 -14.32 -27.59 -23.81
CA TYR A 26 -13.00 -27.87 -23.26
C TYR A 26 -12.03 -26.70 -23.48
N VAL A 27 -11.91 -26.21 -24.72
CA VAL A 27 -11.08 -25.04 -25.04
C VAL A 27 -11.57 -23.78 -24.31
N LEU A 28 -12.89 -23.58 -24.23
CA LEU A 28 -13.47 -22.47 -23.47
C LEU A 28 -13.10 -22.56 -21.98
N SER A 29 -13.15 -23.75 -21.39
CA SER A 29 -12.78 -23.96 -19.99
C SER A 29 -11.30 -23.67 -19.75
N VAL A 30 -10.43 -24.12 -20.66
CA VAL A 30 -8.99 -23.83 -20.59
C VAL A 30 -8.73 -22.34 -20.74
N MET A 31 -9.38 -21.66 -21.69
CA MET A 31 -9.24 -20.20 -21.87
C MET A 31 -9.77 -19.42 -20.68
N LEU A 32 -10.89 -19.84 -20.07
CA LEU A 32 -11.41 -19.23 -18.85
C LEU A 32 -10.43 -19.39 -17.70
N LEU A 33 -9.91 -20.59 -17.47
CA LEU A 33 -8.92 -20.83 -16.42
C LEU A 33 -7.63 -20.03 -16.65
N ALA A 34 -7.12 -19.99 -17.89
CA ALA A 34 -5.95 -19.20 -18.23
C ALA A 34 -6.20 -17.69 -18.02
N SER A 35 -7.37 -17.20 -18.41
CA SER A 35 -7.73 -15.78 -18.26
C SER A 35 -7.91 -15.41 -16.78
N SER A 36 -8.57 -16.25 -15.99
CA SER A 36 -8.71 -16.06 -14.55
C SER A 36 -7.35 -16.06 -13.84
N PHE A 37 -6.45 -16.97 -14.22
CA PHE A 37 -5.10 -17.01 -13.66
C PHE A 37 -4.31 -15.74 -14.00
N LEU A 38 -4.33 -15.31 -15.27
CA LEU A 38 -3.68 -14.07 -15.70
C LEU A 38 -4.24 -12.84 -14.99
N LEU A 39 -5.56 -12.76 -14.85
CA LEU A 39 -6.21 -11.66 -14.15
C LEU A 39 -5.78 -11.62 -12.68
N MET A 40 -5.80 -12.77 -12.00
CA MET A 40 -5.37 -12.88 -10.61
C MET A 40 -3.92 -12.43 -10.43
N THR A 41 -3.00 -12.85 -11.32
CA THR A 41 -1.60 -12.42 -11.24
C THR A 41 -1.45 -10.92 -11.45
N PHE A 42 -2.22 -10.34 -12.37
CA PHE A 42 -2.17 -8.91 -12.65
C PHE A 42 -2.70 -8.07 -11.49
N GLU A 43 -3.83 -8.47 -10.90
CA GLU A 43 -4.39 -7.82 -9.71
C GLU A 43 -3.41 -7.90 -8.52
N GLN A 44 -2.76 -9.04 -8.34
CA GLN A 44 -1.77 -9.21 -7.29
C GLN A 44 -0.55 -8.30 -7.48
N GLU A 45 -0.02 -8.17 -8.70
CA GLU A 45 1.08 -7.25 -8.99
C GLU A 45 0.69 -5.79 -8.74
N LEU A 46 -0.52 -5.40 -9.17
CA LEU A 46 -1.02 -4.04 -8.96
C LEU A 46 -1.11 -3.74 -7.45
N TYR A 47 -1.70 -4.66 -6.70
CA TYR A 47 -1.83 -4.55 -5.24
C TYR A 47 -0.47 -4.42 -4.55
N GLN A 48 0.52 -5.23 -4.94
CA GLN A 48 1.87 -5.16 -4.39
C GLN A 48 2.53 -3.80 -4.68
N LYS A 49 2.37 -3.26 -5.89
CA LYS A 49 2.89 -1.93 -6.24
C LYS A 49 2.27 -0.83 -5.39
N GLU A 50 0.96 -0.87 -5.20
CA GLU A 50 0.26 0.09 -4.34
C GLU A 50 0.73 0.00 -2.89
N GLN A 51 0.89 -1.21 -2.36
CA GLN A 51 1.44 -1.41 -1.01
C GLN A 51 2.86 -0.86 -0.86
N LEU A 52 3.75 -1.14 -1.82
CA LEU A 52 5.12 -0.63 -1.78
C LEU A 52 5.14 0.90 -1.74
N LYS A 53 4.33 1.55 -2.59
CA LYS A 53 4.20 3.01 -2.58
C LYS A 53 3.72 3.56 -1.23
N LEU A 54 2.76 2.89 -0.59
CA LEU A 54 2.28 3.27 0.74
C LEU A 54 3.38 3.13 1.80
N ILE A 55 4.16 2.04 1.75
CA ILE A 55 5.27 1.80 2.67
C ILE A 55 6.35 2.86 2.49
N GLU A 56 6.74 3.16 1.25
CA GLU A 56 7.72 4.20 0.95
C GLU A 56 7.27 5.57 1.47
N THR A 57 6.01 5.94 1.24
CA THR A 57 5.42 7.19 1.74
C THR A 57 5.46 7.23 3.27
N GLN A 58 5.13 6.12 3.93
CA GLN A 58 5.15 6.05 5.39
C GLN A 58 6.58 6.15 5.95
N GLN A 59 7.55 5.56 5.27
CA GLN A 59 8.96 5.68 5.64
C GLN A 59 9.47 7.11 5.46
N GLN A 60 9.09 7.80 4.38
CA GLN A 60 9.42 9.21 4.18
C GLN A 60 8.87 10.09 5.30
N ILE A 61 7.59 9.89 5.68
CA ILE A 61 6.97 10.62 6.79
C ILE A 61 7.74 10.37 8.10
N GLN A 62 8.11 9.12 8.39
CA GLN A 62 8.89 8.82 9.60
C GLN A 62 10.26 9.49 9.59
N ASN A 63 10.94 9.49 8.44
CA ASN A 63 12.23 10.17 8.30
C ASN A 63 12.09 11.68 8.53
N LEU A 64 11.04 12.30 7.99
CA LEU A 64 10.75 13.72 8.20
C LEU A 64 10.45 14.03 9.66
N ILE A 65 9.66 13.21 10.36
CA ILE A 65 9.41 13.36 11.80
C ILE A 65 10.72 13.27 12.58
N GLN A 66 11.56 12.28 12.29
CA GLN A 66 12.82 12.09 13.01
C GLN A 66 13.79 13.24 12.78
N ALA A 67 13.98 13.66 11.53
CA ALA A 67 14.84 14.78 11.17
C ALA A 67 14.34 16.08 11.80
N SER A 68 13.05 16.38 11.67
CA SER A 68 12.47 17.61 12.21
C SER A 68 12.41 17.64 13.74
N THR A 69 12.25 16.50 14.41
CA THR A 69 12.38 16.42 15.86
C THR A 69 13.83 16.65 16.30
N PHE A 70 14.80 16.10 15.57
CA PHE A 70 16.22 16.33 15.85
C PHE A 70 16.58 17.81 15.67
N ASP A 71 16.19 18.41 14.55
CA ASP A 71 16.45 19.82 14.26
C ASP A 71 15.70 20.75 15.24
N PHE A 72 14.49 20.38 15.66
CA PHE A 72 13.77 21.09 16.73
C PHE A 72 14.57 21.07 18.04
N ASN A 73 15.05 19.91 18.46
CA ASN A 73 15.83 19.77 19.69
C ASN A 73 17.16 20.54 19.63
N GLN A 74 17.81 20.63 18.48
CA GLN A 74 19.03 21.44 18.30
C GLN A 74 18.75 22.95 18.42
N ASN A 75 17.55 23.39 18.03
CA ASN A 75 17.14 24.79 18.11
C ASN A 75 16.44 25.15 19.43
N LEU A 76 16.20 24.17 20.31
CA LEU A 76 15.41 24.33 21.53
C LEU A 76 15.92 25.48 22.42
N ASP A 77 17.23 25.60 22.57
CA ASP A 77 17.87 26.65 23.39
C ASP A 77 17.70 28.07 22.80
N HIS A 78 17.29 28.17 21.55
CA HIS A 78 17.07 29.43 20.82
C HIS A 78 15.59 29.75 20.60
N LEU A 79 14.68 28.85 20.98
CA LEU A 79 13.24 29.02 20.78
C LEU A 79 12.60 29.71 22.00
N ASP A 80 11.76 30.71 21.72
CA ASP A 80 10.92 31.30 22.76
C ASP A 80 9.73 30.38 23.05
N LEU A 81 9.83 29.61 24.12
CA LEU A 81 8.79 28.68 24.58
C LEU A 81 7.64 29.37 25.32
N SER A 82 7.70 30.69 25.52
CA SER A 82 6.72 31.44 26.31
C SER A 82 5.37 31.59 25.61
N HIS A 83 5.34 31.41 24.29
CA HIS A 83 4.13 31.55 23.48
C HIS A 83 4.01 30.40 22.48
N PRO A 84 2.78 29.98 22.11
CA PRO A 84 2.58 29.02 21.04
C PRO A 84 3.14 29.61 19.75
N ASN A 85 4.06 28.89 19.14
CA ASN A 85 4.72 29.35 17.93
C ASN A 85 5.00 28.16 17.01
N SER A 86 5.31 28.45 15.75
CA SER A 86 5.55 27.45 14.73
C SER A 86 6.94 27.59 14.14
N ILE A 87 7.61 26.47 13.89
CA ILE A 87 8.87 26.43 13.16
C ILE A 87 8.72 25.58 11.91
N GLU A 88 9.20 26.13 10.80
CA GLU A 88 9.12 25.51 9.48
C GLU A 88 10.46 24.94 9.07
N PHE A 89 10.46 23.66 8.68
CA PHE A 89 11.60 22.95 8.14
C PHE A 89 11.29 22.49 6.71
N ASN A 90 12.18 22.87 5.79
CA ASN A 90 12.11 22.51 4.38
C ASN A 90 13.18 21.47 4.06
N TYR A 91 12.75 20.25 3.73
CA TYR A 91 13.62 19.16 3.31
C TYR A 91 13.44 18.90 1.81
N VAL A 92 14.43 18.22 1.21
CA VAL A 92 14.36 17.80 -0.20
C VAL A 92 13.16 16.86 -0.44
N THR A 93 12.80 16.08 0.58
CA THR A 93 11.75 15.05 0.53
C THR A 93 10.37 15.53 0.99
N GLY A 94 10.24 16.79 1.41
CA GLY A 94 8.97 17.34 1.91
C GLY A 94 9.14 18.50 2.88
N HIS A 95 8.01 19.06 3.30
CA HIS A 95 7.96 20.18 4.23
C HIS A 95 7.35 19.72 5.56
N VAL A 96 7.96 20.12 6.67
CA VAL A 96 7.41 19.95 8.01
C VAL A 96 7.20 21.32 8.66
N ASN A 97 6.01 21.57 9.18
CA ASN A 97 5.75 22.67 10.10
C ASN A 97 5.47 22.10 11.49
N ILE A 98 6.21 22.53 12.50
CA ILE A 98 6.03 22.11 13.89
C ILE A 98 5.43 23.27 14.68
N GLU A 99 4.18 23.12 15.10
CA GLU A 99 3.58 23.96 16.13
C GLU A 99 3.99 23.42 17.50
N TYR A 100 4.54 24.29 18.35
CA TYR A 100 4.98 23.91 19.68
C TYR A 100 4.34 24.80 20.76
N GLU A 101 4.00 24.17 21.89
CA GLU A 101 3.41 24.83 23.05
C GLU A 101 3.97 24.19 24.33
N LEU A 102 4.36 25.04 25.29
CA LEU A 102 4.78 24.58 26.62
C LEU A 102 3.53 24.17 27.43
N ILE A 103 3.37 22.87 27.73
CA ILE A 103 2.27 22.37 28.56
C ILE A 103 2.65 22.43 30.05
N SER A 104 3.94 22.30 30.36
CA SER A 104 4.49 22.28 31.71
C SER A 104 5.97 22.64 31.67
N ASP A 105 6.57 22.99 32.81
CA ASP A 105 7.99 23.36 32.96
C ASP A 105 8.98 22.37 32.31
N HIS A 106 8.56 21.13 32.05
CA HIS A 106 9.39 20.07 31.45
C HIS A 106 8.73 19.36 30.24
N ILE A 107 7.60 19.86 29.74
CA ILE A 107 6.84 19.19 28.66
C ILE A 107 6.43 20.20 27.59
N VAL A 108 6.85 19.94 26.35
CA VAL A 108 6.39 20.66 25.15
C VAL A 108 5.52 19.73 24.31
N GLN A 109 4.36 20.25 23.91
CA GLN A 109 3.56 19.63 22.86
C GLN A 109 4.17 19.95 21.51
N LEU A 110 4.27 18.95 20.63
CA LEU A 110 4.74 19.16 19.25
C LEU A 110 3.70 18.64 18.26
N LYS A 111 3.06 19.54 17.53
CA LYS A 111 2.12 19.21 16.48
C LYS A 111 2.79 19.38 15.12
N PHE A 112 2.97 18.25 14.44
CA PHE A 112 3.64 18.17 13.14
C PHE A 112 2.61 18.25 12.02
N MET A 113 2.78 19.21 11.13
CA MET A 113 2.07 19.26 9.85
C MET A 113 3.09 18.88 8.77
N ILE A 114 2.87 17.73 8.12
CA ILE A 114 3.82 17.16 7.17
C ILE A 114 3.19 17.14 5.78
N GLU A 115 3.92 17.68 4.82
CA GLU A 115 3.59 17.70 3.41
C GLU A 115 4.62 16.90 2.62
N VAL A 116 4.17 15.83 1.98
CA VAL A 116 4.99 14.97 1.09
C VAL A 116 4.24 14.78 -0.21
N ASP A 117 4.84 15.10 -1.36
CA ASP A 117 4.27 14.89 -2.70
C ASP A 117 2.81 15.35 -2.87
N GLY A 118 2.45 16.50 -2.28
CA GLY A 118 1.09 17.06 -2.33
C GLY A 118 0.06 16.35 -1.43
N LEU A 119 0.49 15.38 -0.62
CA LEU A 119 -0.30 14.75 0.44
C LEU A 119 -0.05 15.51 1.75
N ASN A 120 -1.05 16.29 2.17
CA ASN A 120 -1.08 16.96 3.46
C ASN A 120 -1.73 16.05 4.51
N LYS A 121 -0.93 15.51 5.44
CA LYS A 121 -1.43 14.74 6.58
C LYS A 121 -0.95 15.35 7.89
N PRO A 122 -1.86 15.81 8.77
CA PRO A 122 -1.48 16.29 10.10
C PRO A 122 -1.15 15.11 11.03
N PHE A 123 -0.06 15.22 11.78
CA PHE A 123 0.39 14.26 12.78
C PHE A 123 0.65 14.97 14.13
N VAL A 124 0.01 14.52 15.20
CA VAL A 124 0.24 15.11 16.54
C VAL A 124 1.08 14.14 17.37
N THR A 125 2.16 14.61 17.98
CA THR A 125 2.95 13.83 18.94
C THR A 125 3.29 14.67 20.17
N HIS A 126 3.83 14.05 21.21
CA HIS A 126 4.22 14.73 22.44
C HIS A 126 5.66 14.34 22.76
N THR A 127 6.52 15.31 23.06
CA THR A 127 7.91 15.04 23.42
C THR A 127 8.21 15.60 24.81
N LYS A 128 8.98 14.84 25.59
CA LYS A 128 9.50 15.33 26.88
C LYS A 128 10.78 16.10 26.62
N ILE A 129 10.94 17.21 27.32
CA ILE A 129 12.17 17.99 27.29
C ILE A 129 12.98 17.62 28.53
N HIS A 130 14.26 17.36 28.37
CA HIS A 130 15.21 17.38 29.48
C HIS A 130 15.85 18.76 29.50
N VAL A 131 15.40 19.61 30.42
CA VAL A 131 16.06 20.86 30.80
C VAL A 131 17.23 20.53 31.72
#